data_AF-A0A2V1D6U2-F1
#
_entry.id   AF-A0A2V1D6U2-F1
#
_cell.length_a   1.000
_cell.length_b   1.000
_cell.length_c   1.000
_cell.angle_alpha   90.00
_cell.angle_beta   90.00
_cell.angle_gamma   90.00
#
_symmetry.space_group_name_H-M   'P 1'
#
loop_
_entity.id
_entity.type
_entity.pdbx_description
1 polymer ?
#
loop_
_entity_poly.entity_id
_entity_poly.type
_entity_poly.pdbx_seq_one_letter_code
_entity_poly.pdbx_strand_id
1 'polypeptide(L)' 'ICVYSRKVALIFRHAKSRRTTNYKFIVIKFLLEEAGRLLYYYLMFIRPFVCMLY' A
#
# COMPACT_ATOMS: atom_id res chain seq x y z
N ILE A 1 -1.28 -1.10 3.09
CA ILE A 1 0.19 -1.00 2.88
C ILE A 1 0.82 -1.91 3.90
N CYS A 2 1.71 -2.80 3.49
CA CYS A 2 2.37 -3.75 4.38
C CYS A 2 3.89 -3.67 4.18
N VAL A 3 4.65 -3.86 5.25
CA VAL A 3 6.12 -3.89 5.21
C VAL A 3 6.56 -5.30 5.58
N TYR A 4 7.37 -5.92 4.72
CA TYR A 4 7.91 -7.26 4.94
C TYR A 4 9.33 -7.35 4.40
N SER A 5 10.28 -7.81 5.21
CA SER A 5 11.70 -7.95 4.84
C SER A 5 12.28 -6.71 4.12
N ARG A 6 12.06 -5.51 4.70
CA ARG A 6 12.48 -4.20 4.16
C ARG A 6 11.85 -3.82 2.81
N LYS A 7 10.89 -4.60 2.31
CA LYS A 7 10.11 -4.29 1.11
C LYS A 7 8.73 -3.78 1.50
N VAL A 8 8.25 -2.79 0.75
CA VAL A 8 6.91 -2.25 0.94
C VAL A 8 5.99 -2.83 -0.13
N ALA A 9 4.85 -3.37 0.29
CA ALA A 9 3.84 -3.93 -0.58
C ALA A 9 2.51 -3.17 -0.47
N LEU A 10 1.92 -2.88 -1.62
CA LEU A 10 0.57 -2.35 -1.75
C LEU A 10 -0.37 -3.51 -2.05
N ILE A 11 -1.28 -3.76 -1.11
CA ILE A 11 -2.32 -4.78 -1.25
C ILE A 11 -3.58 -4.08 -1.75
N PHE A 12 -4.00 -4.42 -2.97
CA PHE A 12 -5.22 -3.93 -3.58
C PHE A 12 -6.24 -5.06 -3.64
N ARG A 13 -7.44 -4.79 -3.15
CA ARG A 13 -8.59 -5.67 -3.34
C ARG A 13 -9.39 -5.16 -4.53
N HIS A 14 -9.37 -5.89 -5.63
CA HIS A 14 -10.19 -5.56 -6.79
C HIS A 14 -11.45 -6.42 -6.80
N ALA A 15 -12.60 -5.76 -6.90
CA ALA A 15 -13.85 -6.39 -7.31
C ALA A 15 -14.01 -6.18 -8.81
N LYS A 16 -14.02 -7.25 -9.62
CA LYS A 16 -14.39 -7.14 -11.04
C LYS A 16 -15.89 -6.83 -11.14
N SER A 17 -16.24 -5.88 -12.01
CA SER A 17 -17.61 -5.46 -12.26
C SER A 17 -18.50 -6.60 -12.79
N ARG A 18 -19.49 -6.95 -11.97
CA ARG A 18 -20.85 -7.51 -12.19
C ARG A 18 -21.21 -8.58 -13.24
N ARG A 19 -20.34 -9.07 -14.12
CA ARG A 19 -20.76 -10.11 -15.11
C ARG A 19 -20.11 -11.48 -15.03
N THR A 20 -19.06 -11.69 -14.24
CA THR A 20 -18.38 -13.00 -14.25
C THR A 20 -17.69 -13.27 -12.92
N THR A 21 -18.21 -14.29 -12.22
CA THR A 21 -17.68 -15.03 -11.06
C THR A 21 -17.24 -14.21 -9.83
N ASN A 22 -17.82 -14.56 -8.67
CA ASN A 22 -17.66 -13.92 -7.35
C ASN A 22 -16.26 -14.01 -6.71
N TYR A 23 -15.19 -14.07 -7.51
CA TYR A 23 -13.82 -14.13 -7.01
C TYR A 23 -13.31 -12.74 -6.67
N LYS A 24 -13.15 -12.48 -5.38
CA LYS A 24 -12.40 -11.33 -4.86
C LYS A 24 -10.92 -11.59 -5.10
N PHE A 25 -10.31 -10.85 -6.02
CA PHE A 25 -8.88 -10.99 -6.30
C PHE A 25 -8.09 -10.02 -5.43
N ILE A 26 -7.01 -10.51 -4.83
CA ILE A 26 -6.04 -9.71 -4.08
C ILE A 26 -4.81 -9.55 -4.97
N VAL A 27 -4.45 -8.31 -5.28
CA VAL A 27 -3.25 -7.97 -6.03
C VAL A 27 -2.23 -7.38 -5.06
N ILE A 28 -1.04 -7.96 -5.02
CA ILE A 28 0.07 -7.46 -4.21
C ILE A 28 1.11 -6.87 -5.15
N LYS A 29 1.37 -5.57 -5.03
CA LYS A 29 2.43 -4.88 -5.77
C LYS A 29 3.57 -4.54 -4.82
N PHE A 30 4.76 -5.06 -5.09
CA PHE A 30 5.97 -4.63 -4.40
C PHE A 30 6.46 -3.31 -5.01
N LEU A 31 6.77 -2.34 -4.16
CA LEU A 31 7.39 -1.11 -4.59
C LEU A 31 8.87 -1.36 -4.90
N LEU A 32 9.38 -0.64 -5.90
CA LEU A 32 10.82 -0.46 -6.11
C LEU A 32 11.47 0.08 -4.84
N GLU A 33 12.76 -0.19 -4.65
CA GLU A 33 13.45 0.13 -3.40
C GLU A 33 13.43 1.64 -3.13
N GLU A 34 13.63 2.48 -4.16
CA GLU A 34 13.58 3.94 -4.00
C GLU A 34 12.19 4.42 -3.60
N ALA A 35 11.15 3.87 -4.24
CA ALA A 35 9.76 4.23 -3.97
C ALA A 35 9.30 3.74 -2.58
N GLY A 36 9.76 2.56 -2.16
CA GLY A 36 9.52 2.04 -0.82
C GLY A 36 10.19 2.89 0.25
N ARG A 37 11.42 3.33 0.00
CA ARG A 37 12.16 4.22 0.92
C ARG A 37 11.49 5.59 1.04
N LEU A 38 11.04 6.16 -0.08
CA LEU A 38 10.33 7.44 -0.08
C LEU A 38 9.00 7.34 0.68
N LEU A 39 8.22 6.27 0.45
CA LEU A 39 6.99 6.02 1.19
C LEU A 39 7.26 5.82 2.69
N TYR A 40 8.34 5.14 3.06
CA TYR A 40 8.74 4.99 4.46
C TYR A 40 9.02 6.34 5.11
N TYR A 41 9.83 7.19 4.48
CA TYR A 41 10.11 8.53 5.01
C TYR A 41 8.83 9.37 5.14
N TYR A 42 7.94 9.32 4.15
CA TYR A 42 6.65 10.00 4.24
C TYR A 42 5.81 9.50 5.42
N LEU A 43 5.68 8.18 5.57
CA LEU A 43 4.86 7.59 6.64
C LEU A 43 5.43 7.82 8.03
N MET A 44 6.76 7.83 8.19
CA MET A 44 7.39 7.98 9.50
C MET A 44 7.54 9.44 9.93
N PHE A 45 7.84 10.34 9.00
CA PHE A 45 8.19 11.73 9.32
C PHE A 45 7.13 12.75 8.93
N ILE A 46 6.24 12.46 7.98
CA ILE A 46 5.25 13.44 7.52
C ILE A 46 3.88 13.07 8.08
N ARG A 47 3.45 11.82 7.91
CA ARG A 47 2.11 11.38 8.31
C ARG A 47 1.79 11.58 9.80
N PRO A 48 2.65 11.21 10.78
CA PRO A 48 2.35 11.46 12.18
C PRO A 48 2.22 12.95 12.51
N PHE A 49 3.00 13.83 11.87
CA PHE A 49 2.87 15.28 12.06
C PHE A 49 1.57 15.82 11.47
N VAL A 50 1.15 15.32 10.30
CA VAL A 50 -0.17 15.64 9.72
C VAL A 50 -1.30 15.17 10.64
N CYS A 51 -1.16 14.00 11.27
CA CYS A 51 -2.12 13.52 12.26
C CYS A 51 -2.11 14.32 13.57
N MET A 52 -1.00 14.96 13.95
CA MET A 52 -0.93 15.85 15.12
C MET A 52 -1.49 17.25 14.85
N LEU A 53 -1.65 17.63 13.58
CA LEU A 53 -2.20 18.94 13.17
C LEU A 53 -3.75 18.97 13.14
N TYR A 54 -4.41 17.85 13.45
CA TYR A 54 -5.86 17.68 13.44
C TYR A 54 -6.35 17.29 14.84
#